data_AF-A0A4U3MT95-F1
#
_entry.id   AF-A0A4U3MT95-F1
#
_cell.length_a   1.000
_cell.length_b   1.000
_cell.length_c   1.000
_cell.angle_alpha   90.00
_cell.angle_beta   90.00
_cell.angle_gamma   90.00
#
_symmetry.space_group_name_H-M   'P 1'
#
loop_
_entity.id
_entity.type
_entity.pdbx_description
1 polymer ?
#
loop_
_entity_poly.entity_id
_entity_poly.type
_entity_poly.pdbx_seq_one_letter_code
_entity_poly.pdbx_strand_id
1 'polypeptide(L)'
;MAKRILYVLLAVLIVVDVPWAEGLRFEHSSGEMAEFARTLGQNDEVRDVSLGLLSFVFVRQEEGHVVFYRGRGWDHDGWGYIWSPGHRPADTRHLDGPWYRFRDDAHM
;
A
#
# COMPACT_ATOMS: atom_id res chain seq x y z
N MET A 1 -7.11 -51.71 9.17
CA MET A 1 -8.16 -50.74 9.55
C MET A 1 -7.48 -49.63 10.34
N ALA A 2 -7.07 -48.55 9.69
CA ALA A 2 -7.83 -47.29 9.53
C ALA A 2 -7.40 -46.24 10.59
N LYS A 3 -6.38 -45.48 10.18
CA LYS A 3 -6.03 -44.09 10.52
C LYS A 3 -7.04 -43.32 11.39
N ARG A 4 -6.57 -42.80 12.52
CA ARG A 4 -7.13 -41.60 13.17
C ARG A 4 -5.99 -40.73 13.69
N ILE A 5 -5.39 -39.98 12.78
CA ILE A 5 -4.59 -38.82 13.14
C ILE A 5 -5.35 -37.63 12.56
N LEU A 6 -6.29 -37.11 13.35
CA LEU A 6 -6.99 -35.87 13.05
C LEU A 6 -6.29 -34.77 13.85
N TYR A 7 -5.09 -34.38 13.42
CA TYR A 7 -4.57 -33.07 13.79
C TYR A 7 -5.40 -32.08 12.98
N VAL A 8 -6.31 -31.41 13.68
CA VAL A 8 -7.01 -30.21 13.22
C VAL A 8 -5.94 -29.28 12.66
N LEU A 9 -5.91 -29.17 11.33
CA LEU A 9 -5.01 -28.30 10.58
C LEU A 9 -5.27 -26.88 11.06
N LEU A 10 -4.35 -26.41 11.91
CA LEU A 10 -4.21 -25.03 12.30
C LEU A 10 -4.13 -24.21 11.01
N ALA A 11 -5.21 -23.49 10.70
CA ALA A 11 -5.28 -22.55 9.60
C ALA A 11 -4.33 -21.39 9.90
N VAL A 12 -3.04 -21.63 9.68
CA VAL A 12 -2.03 -20.59 9.72
C VAL A 12 -2.25 -19.75 8.46
N LEU A 13 -2.82 -18.57 8.69
CA LEU A 13 -2.88 -17.42 7.81
C LEU A 13 -1.50 -17.09 7.26
N ILE A 14 -1.03 -17.85 6.28
CA ILE A 14 0.07 -17.43 5.43
C ILE A 14 -0.57 -16.61 4.33
N VAL A 15 -0.69 -15.30 4.53
CA VAL A 15 -1.01 -14.40 3.43
C VAL A 15 0.25 -14.29 2.57
N VAL A 16 0.45 -15.33 1.75
CA VAL A 16 1.56 -15.46 0.82
C VAL A 16 1.55 -14.25 -0.11
N ASP A 17 2.74 -13.70 -0.31
CA ASP A 17 3.12 -12.57 -1.15
C ASP A 17 2.84 -12.83 -2.64
N VAL A 18 1.57 -13.00 -2.98
CA VAL A 18 1.13 -13.26 -4.35
C VAL A 18 0.58 -11.93 -4.91
N PRO A 19 0.95 -11.53 -6.14
CA PRO A 19 0.56 -10.22 -6.71
C PRO A 19 -0.95 -9.92 -6.70
N TRP A 20 -1.80 -10.95 -6.81
CA TRP A 20 -3.26 -10.82 -6.69
C TRP A 20 -3.74 -10.34 -5.31
N ALA A 21 -3.00 -10.66 -4.25
CA ALA A 21 -3.35 -10.35 -2.88
C ALA A 21 -3.09 -8.87 -2.59
N GLU A 22 -2.11 -8.28 -3.26
CA GLU A 22 -1.81 -6.87 -3.14
C GLU A 22 -2.92 -5.99 -3.72
N GLY A 23 -3.48 -6.36 -4.88
CA GLY A 23 -4.65 -5.70 -5.46
C GLY A 23 -5.85 -5.73 -4.51
N LEU A 24 -6.16 -6.89 -3.95
CA LEU A 24 -7.26 -7.05 -2.98
C LEU A 24 -7.02 -6.25 -1.68
N ARG A 25 -5.79 -6.24 -1.16
CA ARG A 25 -5.44 -5.43 0.02
C ARG A 25 -5.62 -3.94 -0.27
N PHE A 26 -5.20 -3.47 -1.44
CA PHE A 26 -5.42 -2.09 -1.86
C PHE A 26 -6.90 -1.77 -1.99
N GLU A 27 -7.68 -2.57 -2.72
CA GLU A 27 -9.13 -2.36 -2.88
C GLU A 27 -9.84 -2.24 -1.52
N HIS A 28 -9.49 -3.11 -0.57
CA HIS A 28 -10.07 -3.09 0.77
C HIS A 28 -9.62 -1.88 1.62
N SER A 29 -8.43 -1.34 1.38
CA SER A 29 -7.84 -0.26 2.20
C SER A 29 -8.01 1.14 1.59
N SER A 30 -8.30 1.22 0.28
CA SER A 30 -8.31 2.47 -0.49
C SER A 30 -9.28 3.52 0.03
N GLY A 31 -10.43 3.11 0.59
CA GLY A 31 -11.39 4.02 1.21
C GLY A 31 -10.81 4.72 2.44
N GLU A 32 -10.31 3.95 3.40
CA GLU A 32 -9.67 4.45 4.62
C GLU A 32 -8.43 5.28 4.30
N MET A 33 -7.62 4.85 3.34
CA MET A 33 -6.46 5.61 2.88
C MET A 33 -6.87 6.97 2.30
N ALA A 34 -7.96 7.05 1.54
CA ALA A 34 -8.45 8.33 1.00
C ALA A 34 -8.99 9.24 2.11
N GLU A 35 -9.64 8.69 3.13
CA GLU A 35 -10.08 9.47 4.30
C GLU A 35 -8.86 10.03 5.04
N PHE A 36 -7.86 9.20 5.31
CA PHE A 36 -6.60 9.62 5.92
C PHE A 36 -5.91 10.72 5.10
N ALA A 37 -5.80 10.54 3.78
CA ALA A 37 -5.20 11.53 2.87
C ALA A 37 -5.86 12.91 2.98
N ARG A 38 -7.18 12.97 3.15
CA ARG A 38 -7.92 14.25 3.29
C ARG A 38 -7.68 14.95 4.62
N THR A 39 -7.19 14.24 5.63
CA THR A 39 -6.90 14.82 6.95
C THR A 39 -5.50 15.45 7.03
N LEU A 40 -4.59 15.10 6.11
CA LEU A 40 -3.23 15.61 6.11
C LEU A 40 -3.19 17.08 5.66
N GLY A 41 -2.49 17.90 6.45
CA GLY A 41 -2.12 19.25 6.08
C GLY A 41 -1.03 19.26 5.02
N GLN A 42 -0.77 20.44 4.47
CA GLN A 42 0.26 20.63 3.47
C GLN A 42 1.66 20.35 4.07
N ASN A 43 2.46 19.51 3.40
CA ASN A 43 3.78 19.04 3.84
C ASN A 43 3.79 18.19 5.12
N ASP A 44 2.64 17.70 5.57
CA ASP A 44 2.60 16.77 6.70
C ASP A 44 3.20 15.41 6.29
N GLU A 45 3.95 14.80 7.20
CA GLU A 45 4.43 13.43 7.09
C GLU A 45 4.08 12.65 8.36
N VAL A 46 3.52 11.46 8.17
CA VAL A 46 3.26 10.49 9.23
C VAL A 46 3.99 9.22 8.92
N ARG A 47 4.76 8.70 9.87
CA ARG A 47 5.62 7.51 9.70
C ARG A 47 5.01 6.29 10.37
N ASP A 48 5.39 5.11 9.90
CA ASP A 48 5.03 3.80 10.46
C ASP A 48 3.51 3.61 10.68
N VAL A 49 2.71 4.03 9.70
CA VAL A 49 1.24 3.97 9.76
C VAL A 49 0.71 2.72 9.07
N SER A 50 -0.34 2.13 9.64
CA SER A 50 -1.10 1.06 9.00
C SER A 50 -2.54 1.54 8.75
N LEU A 51 -3.02 1.35 7.53
CA LEU A 51 -4.36 1.72 7.08
C LEU A 51 -4.96 0.51 6.38
N GLY A 52 -6.09 0.01 6.88
CA GLY A 52 -6.68 -1.24 6.45
C GLY A 52 -5.70 -2.43 6.54
N LEU A 53 -5.45 -3.07 5.40
CA LEU A 53 -4.56 -4.23 5.28
C LEU A 53 -3.14 -3.88 4.83
N LEU A 54 -2.81 -2.58 4.81
CA LEU A 54 -1.54 -2.07 4.31
C LEU A 54 -0.78 -1.29 5.38
N SER A 55 0.54 -1.48 5.40
CA SER A 55 1.46 -0.73 6.26
C SER A 55 2.44 0.08 5.40
N PHE A 56 2.69 1.30 5.85
CA PHE A 56 3.47 2.31 5.16
C PHE A 56 4.63 2.77 6.03
N VAL A 57 5.79 2.94 5.41
CA VAL A 57 6.95 3.54 6.09
C VAL A 57 6.66 5.00 6.38
N PHE A 58 6.06 5.69 5.41
CA PHE A 58 5.52 7.02 5.60
C PHE A 58 4.35 7.28 4.68
N VAL A 59 3.52 8.22 5.10
CA VAL A 59 2.49 8.86 4.29
C VAL A 59 2.75 10.36 4.36
N ARG A 60 2.91 11.00 3.20
CA ARG A 60 3.28 12.41 3.12
C ARG A 60 2.41 13.16 2.12
N GLN A 61 1.99 14.36 2.48
CA GLN A 61 1.38 15.29 1.53
C GLN A 61 2.49 16.02 0.76
N GLU A 62 2.44 15.97 -0.57
CA GLU A 62 3.36 16.66 -1.47
C GLU A 62 2.57 17.32 -2.60
N GLU A 63 2.67 18.64 -2.73
CA GLU A 63 2.20 19.41 -3.91
C GLU A 63 0.77 19.07 -4.41
N GLY A 64 -0.15 18.79 -3.49
CA GLY A 64 -1.56 18.49 -3.80
C GLY A 64 -1.86 17.00 -4.03
N HIS A 65 -0.90 16.14 -3.72
CA HIS A 65 -0.99 14.68 -3.75
C HIS A 65 -0.62 14.14 -2.37
N VAL A 66 -1.01 12.90 -2.09
CA VAL A 66 -0.58 12.17 -0.90
C VAL A 66 0.12 10.90 -1.32
N VAL A 67 1.39 10.78 -0.92
CA VAL A 67 2.27 9.65 -1.20
C VAL A 67 2.20 8.66 -0.04
N PHE A 68 1.84 7.42 -0.33
CA PHE A 68 1.82 6.30 0.59
C PHE A 68 2.99 5.37 0.25
N TYR A 69 4.13 5.54 0.93
CA TYR A 69 5.37 4.87 0.58
C TYR A 69 5.58 3.56 1.34
N ARG A 70 6.05 2.54 0.62
CA ARG A 70 6.39 1.21 1.11
C ARG A 70 7.75 0.81 0.53
N GLY A 71 8.67 0.37 1.37
CA GLY A 71 10.01 -0.01 0.94
C GLY A 71 10.90 -0.32 2.12
N ARG A 72 12.06 -0.93 1.90
CA ARG A 72 13.07 -1.13 2.95
C ARG A 72 14.19 -0.10 2.81
N GLY A 73 14.08 1.03 3.52
CA GLY A 73 15.20 1.93 3.73
C GLY A 73 15.66 2.72 2.49
N TRP A 74 16.76 3.47 2.68
CA TRP A 74 17.22 4.56 1.82
C TRP A 74 17.82 4.16 0.46
N ASP A 75 18.20 2.91 0.26
CA ASP A 75 18.72 2.44 -1.02
C ASP A 75 17.68 1.59 -1.74
N HIS A 76 16.76 2.30 -2.37
CA HIS A 76 16.15 1.95 -3.65
C HIS A 76 15.57 0.53 -3.81
N ASP A 77 14.31 0.39 -3.40
CA ASP A 77 13.31 -0.54 -3.96
C ASP A 77 11.95 -0.06 -3.42
N GLY A 78 11.69 1.22 -3.66
CA GLY A 78 10.52 1.92 -3.15
C GLY A 78 9.31 1.60 -4.00
N TRP A 79 8.16 1.41 -3.40
CA TRP A 79 6.92 1.31 -4.14
C TRP A 79 5.77 1.79 -3.28
N GLY A 80 4.65 2.11 -3.90
CA GLY A 80 3.55 2.61 -3.10
C GLY A 80 2.41 3.10 -3.94
N TYR A 81 1.60 3.91 -3.29
CA TYR A 81 0.39 4.47 -3.87
C TYR A 81 0.44 5.99 -3.79
N ILE A 82 -0.14 6.66 -4.79
CA ILE A 82 -0.35 8.10 -4.76
C ILE A 82 -1.84 8.34 -4.88
N TRP A 83 -2.38 9.11 -3.94
CA TRP A 83 -3.70 9.69 -4.05
C TRP A 83 -3.58 11.08 -4.64
N SER A 84 -4.09 11.27 -5.85
CA SER A 84 -4.10 12.56 -6.54
C SER A 84 -5.44 12.84 -7.21
N PRO A 85 -6.28 13.69 -6.60
CA PRO A 85 -7.57 14.05 -7.19
C PRO A 85 -7.45 15.08 -8.32
N GLY A 86 -6.36 15.85 -8.38
CA GLY A 86 -6.22 17.00 -9.27
C GLY A 86 -5.61 16.68 -10.63
N HIS A 87 -4.59 15.83 -10.66
CA HIS A 87 -3.87 15.51 -11.90
C HIS A 87 -3.11 14.19 -11.80
N ARG A 88 -2.69 13.66 -12.94
CA ARG A 88 -1.89 12.44 -12.99
C ARG A 88 -0.43 12.74 -12.60
N PRO A 89 0.15 12.05 -11.59
CA PRO A 89 1.58 12.12 -11.31
C PRO A 89 2.42 11.42 -12.39
N ALA A 90 3.61 11.94 -12.66
CA ALA A 90 4.57 11.36 -13.62
C ALA A 90 5.03 9.96 -13.19
N ASP A 91 5.45 9.14 -14.16
CA ASP A 91 6.04 7.80 -13.92
C ASP A 91 5.20 6.86 -13.03
N THR A 92 3.88 7.00 -13.10
CA THR A 92 2.93 6.17 -12.35
C THR A 92 1.98 5.38 -13.25
N ARG A 93 1.54 4.24 -12.72
CA ARG A 93 0.47 3.42 -13.27
C ARG A 93 -0.85 3.77 -12.58
N HIS A 94 -1.85 4.19 -13.36
CA HIS A 94 -3.20 4.43 -12.85
C HIS A 94 -3.85 3.12 -12.36
N LEU A 95 -4.57 3.20 -11.23
CA LEU A 95 -5.29 2.07 -10.65
C LEU A 95 -6.80 2.25 -10.84
N ASP A 96 -7.41 3.17 -10.08
CA ASP A 96 -8.82 3.54 -10.16
C ASP A 96 -9.04 4.93 -9.55
N GLY A 97 -10.00 5.70 -10.08
CA GLY A 97 -10.31 7.04 -9.61
C GLY A 97 -9.04 7.91 -9.43
N PRO A 98 -8.82 8.53 -8.25
CA PRO A 98 -7.64 9.35 -7.97
C PRO A 98 -6.38 8.55 -7.60
N TRP A 99 -6.39 7.22 -7.76
CA TRP A 99 -5.30 6.37 -7.29
C TRP A 99 -4.32 5.97 -8.39
N TYR A 100 -3.04 6.06 -8.04
CA TYR A 100 -1.93 5.66 -8.87
C TYR A 100 -0.97 4.80 -8.06
N ARG A 101 -0.24 3.91 -8.75
CA ARG A 101 0.86 3.12 -8.20
C ARG A 101 2.17 3.60 -8.81
N PHE A 102 3.18 3.73 -7.98
CA PHE A 102 4.55 3.95 -8.42
C PHE A 102 5.44 2.81 -7.95
N ARG A 103 6.58 2.69 -8.63
CA ARG A 103 7.69 1.84 -8.25
C ARG A 103 8.94 2.63 -8.58
N ASP A 104 9.72 2.91 -7.55
CA ASP A 104 11.01 3.56 -7.62
C ASP A 104 12.06 2.46 -7.74
N ASP A 105 12.36 2.11 -9.00
CA ASP A 105 13.40 1.16 -9.32
C ASP A 105 14.75 1.87 -9.15
N ALA A 106 15.67 1.31 -8.36
CA ALA A 106 17.04 1.80 -8.09
C ALA A 106 17.94 2.13 -9.28
N HIS A 107 17.43 1.96 -10.49
CA HIS A 107 18.19 1.83 -11.72
C HIS A 107 17.77 2.84 -12.80
N MET A 108 17.05 3.91 -12.44
CA MET A 108 16.81 5.05 -13.32
C MET A 108 17.79 6.19 -13.07
#